data_AF-A0A3N5JFW0-F1
#
_entry.id   AF-A0A3N5JFW0-F1
#
_cell.length_a   1.000
_cell.length_b   1.000
_cell.length_c   1.000
_cell.angle_alpha   90.00
_cell.angle_beta   90.00
_cell.angle_gamma   90.00
#
_symmetry.space_group_name_H-M   'P 1'
#
loop_
_entity.id
_entity.type
_entity.pdbx_description
1 polymer ?
#
loop_
_entity_poly.entity_id
_entity_poly.type
_entity_poly.pdbx_seq_one_letter_code
_entity_poly.pdbx_strand_id
1 'polypeptide(L)'
;MKKYYPVLLFPVLLSLIFSCARKAKEPEPAVLARVGDRLITLDEFIRRAEYTIRPTYLRGDQYVHKKMILNSLLAEKMVALEAGTDNPLYQSREFQNYIQGRKEQMMRKYLYNAEGFDKVKLEDAQVRKAYRWAGREYDVAYFSLPNKSEADSVQKLLNDPRNSFEDVYAKIGGTDAVPTRQVVWQREGNDAIIEALYSDTLRVGQVIGPIQTDEKLYTAIKILGWNESIAITDEQIRLRMNDVKERLNRREAEKIYEKYVLKVMKGKTVQFEAKAFYRLADAIKPLYIIPEEEKQKQFNTKLWGEESQNVTPKPITNEFEEIKDWPLLTIAGDVWTVERLRDEMSRHPLVFRKKRVNDNNFNEQFKLAVVDLIRDKYLTEESYKRNYDRLPSIKRYADMWQDHAVALFHEQQVLRSQGCTYNIYKEPAKTLEQYLNPYVDSLQVKYSDQVEIDMKMFEDVKLTRIDMFVIEQNVPYPIAVPSFPVITSDVRLDYGQDMSKNK
;
A
#
# COMPACT_ATOMS: atom_id res chain seq x y z
N MET A 1 -36.63 -38.79 61.08
CA MET A 1 -36.23 -39.61 59.91
C MET A 1 -36.40 -38.78 58.64
N LYS A 2 -35.46 -38.94 57.71
CA LYS A 2 -35.07 -38.02 56.63
C LYS A 2 -36.25 -37.59 55.72
N LYS A 3 -36.43 -36.27 55.57
CA LYS A 3 -37.28 -35.67 54.53
C LYS A 3 -36.46 -35.56 53.24
N TYR A 4 -36.89 -36.28 52.21
CA TYR A 4 -36.35 -36.17 50.84
C TYR A 4 -36.97 -34.93 50.17
N TYR A 5 -36.12 -34.02 49.70
CA TYR A 5 -36.52 -32.92 48.81
C TYR A 5 -36.39 -33.39 47.35
N PRO A 6 -37.36 -33.09 46.47
CA PRO A 6 -37.23 -33.39 45.05
C PRO A 6 -36.29 -32.38 44.38
N VAL A 7 -35.26 -32.89 43.70
CA VAL A 7 -34.38 -32.11 42.83
C VAL A 7 -35.16 -31.75 41.58
N LEU A 8 -35.50 -30.47 41.44
CA LEU A 8 -36.09 -29.91 40.22
C LEU A 8 -34.96 -29.70 39.21
N LEU A 9 -34.93 -30.53 38.16
CA LEU A 9 -34.00 -30.40 37.03
C LEU A 9 -34.39 -29.16 36.22
N PHE A 10 -33.58 -28.11 36.26
CA PHE A 10 -33.71 -26.94 35.39
C PHE A 10 -33.05 -27.25 34.03
N PRO A 11 -33.79 -27.31 32.91
CA PRO A 11 -33.14 -27.40 31.61
C PRO A 11 -32.58 -26.02 31.25
N VAL A 12 -31.26 -25.88 31.27
CA VAL A 12 -30.55 -24.74 30.70
C VAL A 12 -30.73 -24.81 29.19
N LEU A 13 -31.73 -24.07 28.69
CA LEU A 13 -31.93 -23.82 27.27
C LEU A 13 -30.74 -22.98 26.77
N LEU A 14 -29.73 -23.65 26.23
CA LEU A 14 -28.58 -23.05 25.56
C LEU A 14 -29.09 -22.39 24.26
N SER A 15 -29.61 -21.18 24.37
CA SER A 15 -29.95 -20.36 23.21
C SER A 15 -28.67 -19.96 22.49
N LEU A 16 -28.28 -20.78 21.50
CA LEU A 16 -27.34 -20.43 20.44
C LEU A 16 -27.91 -19.22 19.70
N ILE A 17 -27.54 -18.02 20.17
CA ILE A 17 -27.72 -16.78 19.44
C ILE A 17 -26.72 -16.85 18.28
N PHE A 18 -27.10 -17.53 17.19
CA PHE A 18 -26.50 -17.30 15.89
C PHE A 18 -26.78 -15.83 15.55
N SER A 19 -25.86 -14.97 15.97
CA SER A 19 -25.77 -13.62 15.45
C SER A 19 -25.58 -13.76 13.95
N CYS A 20 -26.68 -13.63 13.21
CA CYS A 20 -26.67 -13.39 11.78
C CYS A 20 -26.00 -12.03 11.55
N ALA A 21 -24.67 -12.01 11.64
CA ALA A 21 -23.88 -10.99 11.00
C ALA A 21 -24.28 -11.05 9.52
N ARG A 22 -24.99 -10.00 9.05
CA ARG A 22 -25.19 -9.75 7.62
C ARG A 22 -23.80 -9.83 6.98
N LYS A 23 -23.49 -10.94 6.31
CA LYS A 23 -22.24 -11.07 5.56
C LYS A 23 -22.25 -9.90 4.58
N ALA A 24 -21.24 -9.04 4.67
CA ALA A 24 -21.02 -8.03 3.64
C ALA A 24 -20.96 -8.77 2.31
N LYS A 25 -21.94 -8.54 1.45
CA LYS A 25 -22.08 -9.27 0.18
C LYS A 25 -21.11 -8.60 -0.80
N GLU A 26 -19.87 -9.04 -0.81
CA GLU A 26 -18.92 -8.66 -1.86
C GLU A 26 -19.44 -9.18 -3.20
N PRO A 27 -19.31 -8.41 -4.29
CA PRO A 27 -19.59 -8.93 -5.62
C PRO A 27 -18.67 -10.12 -5.89
N GLU A 28 -19.22 -11.14 -6.56
CA GLU A 28 -18.43 -12.29 -7.02
C GLU A 28 -17.29 -11.81 -7.92
N PRO A 29 -16.04 -12.25 -7.69
CA PRO A 29 -14.92 -11.83 -8.52
C PRO A 29 -15.07 -12.40 -9.94
N ALA A 30 -14.63 -11.61 -10.93
CA ALA A 30 -14.38 -12.14 -12.26
C ALA A 30 -13.14 -13.04 -12.20
N VAL A 31 -13.36 -14.37 -12.12
CA VAL A 31 -12.29 -15.37 -12.12
C VAL A 31 -11.87 -15.61 -13.56
N LEU A 32 -10.59 -15.33 -13.86
CA LEU A 32 -10.00 -15.52 -15.18
C LEU A 32 -9.49 -16.96 -15.34
N ALA A 33 -8.83 -17.48 -14.31
CA ALA A 33 -8.32 -18.83 -14.31
C ALA A 33 -8.24 -19.41 -12.89
N ARG A 34 -8.06 -20.72 -12.79
CA ARG A 34 -7.75 -21.41 -11.54
C ARG A 34 -6.80 -22.59 -11.76
N VAL A 35 -6.09 -22.94 -10.70
CA VAL A 35 -5.28 -24.16 -10.58
C VAL A 35 -5.67 -24.82 -9.26
N GLY A 36 -6.52 -25.85 -9.32
CA GLY A 36 -7.10 -26.47 -8.13
C GLY A 36 -7.94 -25.47 -7.33
N ASP A 37 -7.55 -25.20 -6.09
CA ASP A 37 -8.19 -24.23 -5.19
C ASP A 37 -7.66 -22.79 -5.32
N ARG A 38 -6.59 -22.58 -6.10
CA ARG A 38 -5.95 -21.27 -6.29
C ARG A 38 -6.58 -20.54 -7.47
N LEU A 39 -6.98 -19.29 -7.27
CA LEU A 39 -7.65 -18.46 -8.27
C LEU A 39 -6.70 -17.40 -8.83
N ILE A 40 -6.90 -17.05 -10.10
CA ILE A 40 -6.38 -15.83 -10.73
C ILE A 40 -7.61 -15.04 -11.16
N THR A 41 -7.83 -13.90 -10.53
CA THR A 41 -8.91 -12.99 -10.96
C THR A 41 -8.48 -12.15 -12.16
N LEU A 42 -9.44 -11.63 -12.93
CA LEU A 42 -9.16 -10.70 -14.02
C LEU A 42 -8.35 -9.49 -13.55
N ASP A 43 -8.71 -8.96 -12.40
CA ASP A 43 -8.04 -7.81 -11.81
C ASP A 43 -6.62 -8.16 -11.30
N GLU A 44 -6.41 -9.35 -10.73
CA GLU A 44 -5.05 -9.84 -10.42
C GLU A 44 -4.22 -9.96 -11.69
N PHE A 45 -4.75 -10.56 -12.75
CA PHE A 45 -4.05 -10.68 -14.04
C PHE A 45 -3.63 -9.31 -14.59
N ILE A 46 -4.55 -8.35 -14.64
CA ILE A 46 -4.26 -6.99 -15.15
C ILE A 46 -3.21 -6.31 -14.26
N ARG A 47 -3.41 -6.29 -12.94
CA ARG A 47 -2.47 -5.63 -12.03
C ARG A 47 -1.09 -6.30 -12.04
N ARG A 48 -1.02 -7.62 -12.10
CA ARG A 48 0.25 -8.35 -12.21
C ARG A 48 0.92 -8.17 -13.57
N ALA A 49 0.17 -7.85 -14.63
CA ALA A 49 0.74 -7.56 -15.94
C ALA A 49 1.23 -6.11 -16.08
N GLU A 50 0.55 -5.15 -15.47
CA GLU A 50 0.78 -3.72 -15.67
C GLU A 50 1.53 -3.04 -14.50
N TYR A 51 1.39 -3.55 -13.27
CA TYR A 51 1.99 -2.97 -12.07
C TYR A 51 3.28 -3.66 -11.62
N THR A 52 3.90 -4.40 -12.55
CA THR A 52 5.23 -4.99 -12.38
C THR A 52 6.07 -4.75 -13.61
N ILE A 53 7.37 -4.51 -13.43
CA ILE A 53 8.32 -4.49 -14.56
C ILE A 53 8.41 -5.90 -15.15
N ARG A 54 8.11 -6.03 -16.45
CA ARG A 54 8.15 -7.30 -17.16
C ARG A 54 9.54 -7.52 -17.78
N PRO A 55 10.02 -8.77 -17.85
CA PRO A 55 11.17 -9.13 -18.67
C PRO A 55 10.99 -8.65 -20.11
N THR A 56 12.10 -8.34 -20.80
CA THR A 56 12.07 -7.76 -22.17
C THR A 56 11.23 -8.59 -23.15
N TYR A 57 11.25 -9.92 -23.00
CA TYR A 57 10.49 -10.85 -23.85
C TYR A 57 8.96 -10.82 -23.60
N LEU A 58 8.49 -10.09 -22.58
CA LEU A 58 7.08 -9.94 -22.17
C LEU A 58 6.56 -8.51 -22.27
N ARG A 59 7.35 -7.54 -22.77
CA ARG A 59 6.95 -6.13 -22.79
C ARG A 59 5.94 -5.74 -23.86
N GLY A 60 5.62 -6.64 -24.79
CA GLY A 60 4.60 -6.39 -25.81
C GLY A 60 3.16 -6.48 -25.29
N ASP A 61 2.21 -6.13 -26.16
CA ASP A 61 0.76 -6.14 -25.93
C ASP A 61 0.00 -7.12 -26.85
N GLN A 62 0.71 -7.80 -27.76
CA GLN A 62 0.11 -8.78 -28.66
C GLN A 62 -0.42 -10.00 -27.91
N TYR A 63 -1.32 -10.75 -28.55
CA TYR A 63 -1.95 -11.95 -27.98
C TYR A 63 -0.93 -12.98 -27.46
N VAL A 64 0.20 -13.16 -28.14
CA VAL A 64 1.28 -14.04 -27.68
C VAL A 64 1.82 -13.62 -26.31
N HIS A 65 2.04 -12.33 -26.06
CA HIS A 65 2.49 -11.82 -24.76
C HIS A 65 1.44 -12.03 -23.67
N LYS A 66 0.14 -11.83 -23.99
CA LYS A 66 -0.95 -12.14 -23.04
C LYS A 66 -0.92 -13.60 -22.61
N LYS A 67 -0.68 -14.52 -23.55
CA LYS A 67 -0.60 -15.97 -23.26
C LYS A 67 0.58 -16.29 -22.36
N MET A 68 1.75 -15.73 -22.67
CA MET A 68 2.93 -15.93 -21.83
C MET A 68 2.72 -15.39 -20.42
N ILE A 69 2.09 -14.21 -20.28
CA ILE A 69 1.74 -13.64 -18.98
C ILE A 69 0.83 -14.58 -18.19
N LEU A 70 -0.22 -15.09 -18.84
CA LEU A 70 -1.14 -16.03 -18.20
C LEU A 70 -0.41 -17.32 -17.79
N ASN A 71 0.42 -17.87 -18.67
CA ASN A 71 1.25 -19.05 -18.38
C ASN A 71 2.19 -18.83 -17.21
N SER A 72 2.84 -17.66 -17.10
CA SER A 72 3.69 -17.34 -15.96
C SER A 72 2.91 -17.32 -14.64
N LEU A 73 1.69 -16.76 -14.64
CA LEU A 73 0.84 -16.72 -13.45
C LEU A 73 0.27 -18.10 -13.10
N LEU A 74 -0.12 -18.91 -14.09
CA LEU A 74 -0.56 -20.30 -13.88
C LEU A 74 0.59 -21.16 -13.34
N ALA A 75 1.79 -21.02 -13.92
CA ALA A 75 3.00 -21.69 -13.46
C ALA A 75 3.35 -21.30 -12.02
N GLU A 76 3.25 -20.02 -11.65
CA GLU A 76 3.40 -19.59 -10.26
C GLU A 76 2.45 -20.35 -9.31
N LYS A 77 1.16 -20.50 -9.67
CA LYS A 77 0.22 -21.28 -8.86
C LYS A 77 0.60 -22.76 -8.78
N MET A 78 0.96 -23.39 -9.90
CA MET A 78 1.38 -24.80 -9.95
C MET A 78 2.65 -25.06 -9.12
N VAL A 79 3.63 -24.17 -9.21
CA VAL A 79 4.89 -24.26 -8.45
C VAL A 79 4.63 -24.05 -6.97
N ALA A 80 3.74 -23.12 -6.60
CA ALA A 80 3.33 -22.94 -5.21
C ALA A 80 2.53 -24.11 -4.64
N LEU A 81 1.77 -24.84 -5.49
CA LEU A 81 1.15 -26.12 -5.12
C LEU A 81 2.20 -27.20 -4.91
N GLU A 82 3.16 -27.34 -5.83
CA GLU A 82 4.23 -28.33 -5.75
C GLU A 82 5.11 -28.16 -4.50
N ALA A 83 5.42 -26.91 -4.16
CA ALA A 83 6.20 -26.57 -2.98
C ALA A 83 5.53 -26.97 -1.64
N GLY A 84 4.20 -27.08 -1.64
CA GLY A 84 3.40 -27.42 -0.45
C GLY A 84 3.54 -26.43 0.70
N THR A 85 2.94 -26.77 1.84
CA THR A 85 3.00 -25.96 3.07
C THR A 85 4.11 -26.40 4.03
N ASP A 86 4.74 -27.55 3.81
CA ASP A 86 5.72 -28.12 4.73
C ASP A 86 7.15 -27.59 4.50
N ASN A 87 7.31 -26.68 3.54
CA ASN A 87 8.62 -26.11 3.21
C ASN A 87 9.11 -25.12 4.29
N PRO A 88 10.44 -24.93 4.44
CA PRO A 88 11.01 -24.10 5.52
C PRO A 88 10.54 -22.63 5.51
N LEU A 89 10.29 -22.05 4.34
CA LEU A 89 9.79 -20.67 4.26
C LEU A 89 8.38 -20.59 4.84
N TYR A 90 7.48 -21.49 4.43
CA TYR A 90 6.09 -21.50 4.85
C TYR A 90 5.94 -21.68 6.38
N GLN A 91 6.80 -22.49 6.97
CA GLN A 91 6.83 -22.76 8.41
C GLN A 91 7.53 -21.65 9.23
N SER A 92 8.22 -20.71 8.59
CA SER A 92 8.92 -19.63 9.30
C SER A 92 7.94 -18.61 9.89
N ARG A 93 8.22 -18.17 11.12
CA ARG A 93 7.39 -17.17 11.81
C ARG A 93 7.44 -15.81 11.09
N GLU A 94 8.59 -15.47 10.51
CA GLU A 94 8.82 -14.26 9.75
C GLU A 94 7.92 -14.19 8.51
N PHE A 95 7.83 -15.30 7.76
CA PHE A 95 6.96 -15.37 6.59
C PHE A 95 5.48 -15.31 6.97
N GLN A 96 5.07 -16.03 8.02
CA GLN A 96 3.70 -15.99 8.52
C GLN A 96 3.32 -14.58 8.97
N ASN A 97 4.21 -13.88 9.67
CA ASN A 97 4.02 -12.49 10.08
C ASN A 97 3.95 -11.54 8.87
N TYR A 98 4.75 -11.78 7.83
CA TYR A 98 4.70 -11.02 6.59
C TYR A 98 3.34 -11.15 5.88
N ILE A 99 2.85 -12.37 5.67
CA ILE A 99 1.56 -12.62 5.03
C ILE A 99 0.41 -12.08 5.89
N GLN A 100 0.49 -12.26 7.20
CA GLN A 100 -0.46 -11.72 8.16
C GLN A 100 -0.49 -10.18 8.12
N GLY A 101 0.66 -9.53 8.08
CA GLY A 101 0.79 -8.07 7.96
C GLY A 101 0.18 -7.51 6.67
N ARG A 102 0.45 -8.19 5.54
CA ARG A 102 -0.17 -7.87 4.24
C ARG A 102 -1.68 -7.97 4.29
N LYS A 103 -2.22 -9.04 4.90
CA LYS A 103 -3.65 -9.24 5.10
C LYS A 103 -4.26 -8.13 5.95
N GLU A 104 -3.65 -7.79 7.07
CA GLU A 104 -4.12 -6.72 7.96
C GLU A 104 -4.06 -5.34 7.30
N GLN A 105 -3.05 -5.06 6.47
CA GLN A 105 -3.00 -3.84 5.67
C GLN A 105 -4.20 -3.75 4.73
N MET A 106 -4.57 -4.83 4.05
CA MET A 106 -5.76 -4.84 3.21
C MET A 106 -7.06 -4.72 4.00
N MET A 107 -7.12 -5.30 5.20
CA MET A 107 -8.25 -5.09 6.11
C MET A 107 -8.40 -3.61 6.49
N ARG A 108 -7.30 -2.91 6.77
CA ARG A 108 -7.32 -1.47 7.04
C ARG A 108 -7.73 -0.66 5.80
N LYS A 109 -7.32 -1.05 4.59
CA LYS A 109 -7.78 -0.42 3.35
C LYS A 109 -9.28 -0.62 3.12
N TYR A 110 -9.79 -1.83 3.40
CA TYR A 110 -11.22 -2.10 3.35
C TYR A 110 -11.99 -1.29 4.41
N LEU A 111 -11.43 -1.17 5.63
CA LEU A 111 -11.99 -0.33 6.68
C LEU A 111 -12.04 1.15 6.26
N TYR A 112 -10.99 1.67 5.63
CA TYR A 112 -10.97 3.03 5.08
C TYR A 112 -12.05 3.23 4.03
N ASN A 113 -12.25 2.27 3.12
CA ASN A 113 -13.33 2.36 2.13
C ASN A 113 -14.70 2.40 2.81
N ALA A 114 -14.97 1.47 3.72
CA ALA A 114 -16.27 1.36 4.39
C ALA A 114 -16.59 2.54 5.33
N GLU A 115 -15.57 3.09 6.02
CA GLU A 115 -15.75 4.15 7.02
C GLU A 115 -15.48 5.56 6.49
N GLY A 116 -14.75 5.69 5.39
CA GLY A 116 -14.45 6.95 4.72
C GLY A 116 -15.15 7.04 3.36
N PHE A 117 -14.63 6.29 2.38
CA PHE A 117 -14.98 6.45 0.96
C PHE A 117 -16.47 6.24 0.65
N ASP A 118 -17.07 5.16 1.16
CA ASP A 118 -18.47 4.80 0.92
C ASP A 118 -19.47 5.74 1.61
N LYS A 119 -18.99 6.56 2.56
CA LYS A 119 -19.79 7.52 3.31
C LYS A 119 -19.76 8.91 2.70
N VAL A 120 -18.92 9.15 1.69
CA VAL A 120 -18.82 10.46 1.04
C VAL A 120 -20.11 10.75 0.28
N LYS A 121 -20.57 11.99 0.41
CA LYS A 121 -21.63 12.56 -0.41
C LYS A 121 -21.11 13.85 -1.03
N LEU A 122 -20.78 13.79 -2.32
CA LEU A 122 -20.33 14.97 -3.05
C LEU A 122 -21.55 15.78 -3.52
N GLU A 123 -21.54 17.08 -3.25
CA GLU A 123 -22.53 17.99 -3.80
C GLU A 123 -22.20 18.36 -5.24
N ASP A 124 -23.19 18.32 -6.14
CA ASP A 124 -22.95 18.66 -7.54
C ASP A 124 -22.42 20.09 -7.73
N ALA A 125 -22.80 21.02 -6.85
CA ALA A 125 -22.29 22.39 -6.88
C ALA A 125 -20.78 22.45 -6.66
N GLN A 126 -20.27 21.65 -5.72
CA GLN A 126 -18.84 21.54 -5.44
C GLN A 126 -18.08 20.93 -6.62
N VAL A 127 -18.62 19.84 -7.20
CA VAL A 127 -18.03 19.18 -8.37
C VAL A 127 -17.98 20.14 -9.56
N ARG A 128 -19.06 20.86 -9.86
CA ARG A 128 -19.10 21.87 -10.94
C ARG A 128 -18.11 22.99 -10.71
N LYS A 129 -17.97 23.48 -9.47
CA LYS A 129 -17.02 24.54 -9.10
C LYS A 129 -15.58 24.10 -9.36
N ALA A 130 -15.20 22.92 -8.88
CA ALA A 130 -13.87 22.36 -9.09
C ALA A 130 -13.60 22.06 -10.58
N TYR A 131 -14.56 21.47 -11.28
CA TYR A 131 -14.43 21.15 -12.71
C TYR A 131 -14.12 22.38 -13.57
N ARG A 132 -14.72 23.53 -13.26
CA ARG A 132 -14.46 24.80 -13.96
C ARG A 132 -12.99 25.17 -13.96
N TRP A 133 -12.29 24.93 -12.86
CA TRP A 133 -10.90 25.34 -12.68
C TRP A 133 -9.90 24.22 -12.93
N ALA A 134 -10.32 22.95 -12.88
CA ALA A 134 -9.44 21.78 -13.00
C ALA A 134 -8.67 21.68 -14.33
N GLY A 135 -9.07 22.45 -15.35
CA GLY A 135 -8.32 22.58 -16.61
C GLY A 135 -7.11 23.51 -16.52
N ARG A 136 -6.92 24.24 -15.43
CA ARG A 136 -5.83 25.21 -15.26
C ARG A 136 -4.55 24.55 -14.75
N GLU A 137 -3.45 25.00 -15.31
CA GLU A 137 -2.09 24.81 -14.82
C GLU A 137 -1.60 26.17 -14.33
N TYR A 138 -1.44 26.32 -13.00
CA TYR A 138 -1.04 27.58 -12.38
C TYR A 138 0.48 27.68 -12.27
N ASP A 139 1.02 28.82 -12.71
CA ASP A 139 2.38 29.25 -12.37
C ASP A 139 2.31 30.08 -11.10
N VAL A 140 3.03 29.64 -10.06
CA VAL A 140 3.02 30.32 -8.75
C VAL A 140 4.43 30.59 -8.24
N ALA A 141 4.59 31.71 -7.53
CA ALA A 141 5.72 31.94 -6.63
C ALA A 141 5.31 31.56 -5.21
N TYR A 142 6.20 30.99 -4.42
CA TYR A 142 5.85 30.53 -3.08
C TYR A 142 7.04 30.55 -2.12
N PHE A 143 6.73 30.62 -0.83
CA PHE A 143 7.68 30.34 0.24
C PHE A 143 6.94 29.69 1.42
N SER A 144 7.68 28.95 2.26
CA SER A 144 7.11 28.23 3.39
C SER A 144 7.69 28.67 4.72
N LEU A 145 6.87 28.56 5.77
CA LEU A 145 7.13 29.03 7.12
C LEU A 145 7.00 27.84 8.08
N PRO A 146 7.89 27.73 9.08
CA PRO A 146 8.03 26.55 9.93
C PRO A 146 7.01 26.47 11.07
N ASN A 147 6.26 27.53 11.36
CA ASN A 147 5.30 27.53 12.46
C ASN A 147 4.22 28.61 12.31
N LYS A 148 3.18 28.49 13.14
CA LYS A 148 2.03 29.39 13.14
C LYS A 148 2.37 30.83 13.51
N SER A 149 3.28 31.04 14.46
CA SER A 149 3.65 32.39 14.91
C SER A 149 4.30 33.21 13.80
N GLU A 150 5.18 32.58 13.03
CA GLU A 150 5.77 33.17 11.83
C GLU A 150 4.73 33.37 10.73
N ALA A 151 3.84 32.39 10.51
CA ALA A 151 2.73 32.50 9.57
C ALA A 151 1.82 33.70 9.88
N ASP A 152 1.43 33.90 11.14
CA ASP A 152 0.59 35.01 11.57
C ASP A 152 1.30 36.37 11.40
N SER A 153 2.62 36.40 11.61
CA SER A 153 3.43 37.61 11.43
C SER A 153 3.60 37.96 9.95
N VAL A 154 3.86 36.96 9.11
CA VAL A 154 3.96 37.11 7.66
C VAL A 154 2.61 37.49 7.05
N GLN A 155 1.50 36.92 7.52
CA GLN A 155 0.17 37.30 7.07
C GLN A 155 -0.08 38.81 7.24
N LYS A 156 0.35 39.39 8.36
CA LYS A 156 0.24 40.84 8.60
C LYS A 156 1.07 41.64 7.60
N LEU A 157 2.29 41.18 7.29
CA LEU A 157 3.15 41.84 6.30
C LEU A 157 2.57 41.77 4.89
N LEU A 158 2.03 40.61 4.49
CA LEU A 158 1.40 40.40 3.18
C LEU A 158 0.11 41.21 3.01
N ASN A 159 -0.61 41.49 4.11
CA ASN A 159 -1.82 42.31 4.09
C ASN A 159 -1.53 43.82 4.05
N ASP A 160 -0.30 44.24 4.29
CA ASP A 160 0.11 45.64 4.20
C ASP A 160 0.49 45.97 2.74
N PRO A 161 -0.25 46.85 2.05
CA PRO A 161 -0.04 47.14 0.63
C PRO A 161 1.31 47.81 0.33
N ARG A 162 2.06 48.24 1.36
CA ARG A 162 3.41 48.78 1.21
C ARG A 162 4.47 47.70 0.99
N ASN A 163 4.15 46.44 1.26
CA ASN A 163 5.07 45.32 1.04
C ASN A 163 4.65 44.55 -0.22
N SER A 164 5.59 44.33 -1.13
CA SER A 164 5.43 43.31 -2.16
C SER A 164 5.66 41.91 -1.57
N PHE A 165 5.22 40.87 -2.28
CA PHE A 165 5.46 39.48 -1.89
C PHE A 165 6.96 39.18 -1.80
N GLU A 166 7.73 39.73 -2.73
CA GLU A 166 9.17 39.65 -2.80
C GLU A 166 9.84 40.37 -1.61
N ASP A 167 9.34 41.53 -1.20
CA ASP A 167 9.83 42.24 0.00
C ASP A 167 9.61 41.43 1.26
N VAL A 168 8.43 40.79 1.39
CA VAL A 168 8.13 39.93 2.54
C VAL A 168 9.05 38.72 2.56
N TYR A 169 9.31 38.10 1.40
CA TYR A 169 10.26 36.99 1.28
C TYR A 169 11.68 37.40 1.70
N ALA A 170 12.15 38.57 1.26
CA ALA A 170 13.45 39.09 1.67
C ALA A 170 13.52 39.36 3.19
N LYS A 171 12.46 39.92 3.78
CA LYS A 171 12.38 40.22 5.23
C LYS A 171 12.43 38.99 6.12
N ILE A 172 11.98 37.83 5.63
CA ILE A 172 12.04 36.56 6.36
C ILE A 172 13.34 35.77 6.10
N GLY A 173 14.32 36.38 5.43
CA GLY A 173 15.63 35.78 5.18
C GLY A 173 15.77 35.06 3.83
N GLY A 174 14.86 35.28 2.89
CA GLY A 174 15.03 34.84 1.51
C GLY A 174 16.17 35.60 0.83
N THR A 175 17.21 34.89 0.39
CA THR A 175 18.42 35.49 -0.21
C THR A 175 18.43 35.50 -1.73
N ASP A 176 17.68 34.59 -2.35
CA ASP A 176 17.62 34.41 -3.80
C ASP A 176 16.30 34.91 -4.39
N ALA A 177 16.09 34.73 -5.69
CA ALA A 177 14.78 34.91 -6.30
C ALA A 177 13.74 33.99 -5.62
N VAL A 178 12.51 34.48 -5.48
CA VAL A 178 11.42 33.71 -4.88
C VAL A 178 11.21 32.42 -5.69
N PRO A 179 11.19 31.24 -5.04
CA PRO A 179 10.95 29.97 -5.74
C PRO A 179 9.62 29.96 -6.49
N THR A 180 9.63 29.40 -7.69
CA THR A 180 8.43 29.22 -8.52
C THR A 180 8.14 27.76 -8.81
N ARG A 181 6.87 27.44 -9.11
CA ARG A 181 6.44 26.09 -9.47
C ARG A 181 5.13 26.10 -10.27
N GLN A 182 4.96 25.07 -11.09
CA GLN A 182 3.68 24.73 -11.72
C GLN A 182 2.82 23.81 -10.84
N VAL A 183 1.55 24.16 -10.69
CA VAL A 183 0.54 23.37 -9.97
C VAL A 183 -0.57 22.98 -10.93
N VAL A 184 -0.88 21.69 -10.99
CA VAL A 184 -1.85 21.08 -11.91
C VAL A 184 -2.82 20.19 -11.13
N TRP A 185 -4.09 20.15 -11.53
CA TRP A 185 -5.11 19.34 -10.86
C TRP A 185 -4.79 17.84 -10.89
N GLN A 186 -4.15 17.30 -11.92
CA GLN A 186 -3.92 15.85 -11.99
C GLN A 186 -2.74 15.38 -11.13
N ARG A 187 -1.81 16.26 -10.77
CA ARG A 187 -0.59 15.89 -10.04
C ARG A 187 -0.86 15.77 -8.54
N GLU A 188 -0.22 14.80 -7.87
CA GLU A 188 -0.18 14.76 -6.41
C GLU A 188 0.30 16.10 -5.83
N GLY A 189 -0.40 16.59 -4.82
CA GLY A 189 -0.13 17.89 -4.20
C GLY A 189 -0.84 17.99 -2.86
N ASN A 190 -0.53 19.04 -2.11
CA ASN A 190 -1.20 19.28 -0.84
C ASN A 190 -2.66 19.71 -1.09
N ASP A 191 -3.62 18.99 -0.51
CA ASP A 191 -5.04 19.21 -0.79
C ASP A 191 -5.52 20.62 -0.36
N ALA A 192 -4.88 21.25 0.64
CA ALA A 192 -5.18 22.64 1.03
C ALA A 192 -4.71 23.65 -0.03
N ILE A 193 -3.56 23.41 -0.67
CA ILE A 193 -3.09 24.22 -1.80
C ILE A 193 -4.02 24.04 -3.00
N ILE A 194 -4.38 22.79 -3.34
CA ILE A 194 -5.28 22.51 -4.46
C ILE A 194 -6.64 23.16 -4.23
N GLU A 195 -7.19 23.06 -3.02
CA GLU A 195 -8.45 23.75 -2.68
C GLU A 195 -8.32 25.25 -2.85
N ALA A 196 -7.24 25.86 -2.37
CA ALA A 196 -7.03 27.29 -2.52
C ALA A 196 -6.91 27.74 -3.99
N LEU A 197 -6.30 26.93 -4.85
CA LEU A 197 -6.09 27.26 -6.27
C LEU A 197 -7.29 26.97 -7.18
N TYR A 198 -8.10 25.98 -6.83
CA TYR A 198 -9.14 25.43 -7.71
C TYR A 198 -10.56 25.53 -7.14
N SER A 199 -10.75 26.32 -6.09
CA SER A 199 -12.08 26.57 -5.51
C SER A 199 -12.65 27.93 -5.87
N ASP A 200 -11.89 28.92 -6.32
CA ASP A 200 -12.41 30.27 -6.58
C ASP A 200 -11.72 30.95 -7.77
N THR A 201 -12.28 32.09 -8.17
CA THR A 201 -11.71 32.93 -9.23
C THR A 201 -10.48 33.65 -8.70
N LEU A 202 -9.30 33.28 -9.22
CA LEU A 202 -8.03 33.91 -8.87
C LEU A 202 -7.58 34.96 -9.88
N ARG A 203 -6.76 35.91 -9.43
CA ARG A 203 -6.16 36.96 -10.27
C ARG A 203 -4.64 36.85 -10.29
N VAL A 204 -4.03 37.23 -11.41
CA VAL A 204 -2.57 37.38 -11.50
C VAL A 204 -2.12 38.45 -10.50
N GLY A 205 -1.05 38.16 -9.77
CA GLY A 205 -0.52 38.96 -8.67
C GLY A 205 -1.21 38.73 -7.32
N GLN A 206 -2.33 38.00 -7.26
CA GLN A 206 -3.00 37.68 -6.00
C GLN A 206 -2.09 36.83 -5.10
N VAL A 207 -2.04 37.19 -3.82
CA VAL A 207 -1.39 36.40 -2.77
C VAL A 207 -2.44 35.60 -2.00
N ILE A 208 -2.14 34.34 -1.73
CA ILE A 208 -2.96 33.39 -1.00
C ILE A 208 -2.15 32.84 0.18
N GLY A 209 -2.77 32.75 1.34
CA GLY A 209 -2.14 32.26 2.56
C GLY A 209 -1.41 33.34 3.38
N PRO A 210 -0.57 32.92 4.35
CA PRO A 210 -0.02 31.56 4.50
C PRO A 210 -1.07 30.48 4.83
N ILE A 211 -1.17 29.44 3.99
CA ILE A 211 -2.06 28.30 4.17
C ILE A 211 -1.33 27.24 5.00
N GLN A 212 -1.98 26.65 6.00
CA GLN A 212 -1.40 25.49 6.69
C GLN A 212 -1.37 24.28 5.74
N THR A 213 -0.17 23.84 5.38
CA THR A 213 0.04 22.70 4.48
C THR A 213 0.46 21.44 5.23
N ASP A 214 1.00 21.56 6.44
CA ASP A 214 1.31 20.43 7.33
C ASP A 214 1.23 20.89 8.81
N GLU A 215 1.43 19.99 9.78
CA GLU A 215 1.41 20.31 11.22
C GLU A 215 2.30 21.51 11.57
N LYS A 216 3.48 21.61 10.94
CA LYS A 216 4.49 22.65 11.16
C LYS A 216 4.95 23.28 9.84
N LEU A 217 4.05 23.39 8.87
CA LEU A 217 4.38 24.01 7.58
C LEU A 217 3.22 24.87 7.12
N TYR A 218 3.53 26.13 6.81
CA TYR A 218 2.59 27.10 6.29
C TYR A 218 3.16 27.67 5.00
N THR A 219 2.37 27.77 3.94
CA THR A 219 2.86 28.18 2.62
C THR A 219 2.10 29.40 2.13
N ALA A 220 2.82 30.46 1.81
CA ALA A 220 2.28 31.62 1.10
C ALA A 220 2.53 31.47 -0.39
N ILE A 221 1.55 31.86 -1.21
CA ILE A 221 1.55 31.61 -2.65
C ILE A 221 1.12 32.89 -3.37
N LYS A 222 1.89 33.32 -4.37
CA LYS A 222 1.52 34.40 -5.30
C LYS A 222 1.23 33.81 -6.67
N ILE A 223 0.10 34.17 -7.25
CA ILE A 223 -0.30 33.72 -8.59
C ILE A 223 0.47 34.53 -9.63
N LEU A 224 1.31 33.86 -10.43
CA LEU A 224 2.06 34.51 -11.51
C LEU A 224 1.28 34.46 -12.84
N GLY A 225 0.51 33.40 -13.05
CA GLY A 225 -0.23 33.17 -14.28
C GLY A 225 -0.86 31.77 -14.29
N TRP A 226 -1.53 31.43 -15.38
CA TRP A 226 -1.94 30.06 -15.65
C TRP A 226 -2.16 29.83 -17.14
N ASN A 227 -2.00 28.58 -17.55
CA ASN A 227 -2.47 28.08 -18.83
C ASN A 227 -3.76 27.30 -18.62
N GLU A 228 -4.74 27.47 -19.51
CA GLU A 228 -6.04 26.78 -19.40
C GLU A 228 -6.24 25.79 -20.54
N SER A 229 -6.39 24.51 -20.19
CA SER A 229 -6.76 23.46 -21.13
C SER A 229 -8.28 23.33 -21.22
N ILE A 230 -8.81 23.40 -22.44
CA ILE A 230 -10.24 23.18 -22.69
C ILE A 230 -10.45 21.70 -23.04
N ALA A 231 -11.35 21.03 -22.33
CA ALA A 231 -11.79 19.68 -22.68
C ALA A 231 -12.81 19.78 -23.83
N ILE A 232 -12.44 19.32 -25.03
CA ILE A 232 -13.24 19.43 -26.26
C ILE A 232 -13.96 18.11 -26.56
N THR A 233 -13.27 16.98 -26.42
CA THR A 233 -13.85 15.66 -26.72
C THR A 233 -14.64 15.11 -25.53
N ASP A 234 -15.64 14.25 -25.80
CA ASP A 234 -16.39 13.55 -24.75
C ASP A 234 -15.48 12.78 -23.79
N GLU A 235 -14.40 12.20 -24.32
CA GLU A 235 -13.40 11.52 -23.51
C GLU A 235 -12.66 12.48 -22.57
N GLN A 236 -12.21 13.63 -23.06
CA GLN A 236 -11.54 14.64 -22.22
C GLN A 236 -12.46 15.18 -21.13
N ILE A 237 -13.73 15.42 -21.46
CA ILE A 237 -14.75 15.87 -20.51
C ILE A 237 -14.96 14.81 -19.43
N ARG A 238 -15.11 13.54 -19.83
CA ARG A 238 -15.29 12.41 -18.92
C ARG A 238 -14.07 12.22 -18.00
N LEU A 239 -12.86 12.25 -18.55
CA LEU A 239 -11.63 12.10 -17.79
C LEU A 239 -11.49 13.22 -16.75
N ARG A 240 -11.65 14.48 -17.15
CA ARG A 240 -11.60 15.62 -16.21
C ARG A 240 -12.67 15.50 -15.12
N MET A 241 -13.88 15.08 -15.48
CA MET A 241 -14.95 14.88 -14.50
C MET A 241 -14.61 13.77 -13.49
N ASN A 242 -14.01 12.68 -13.96
CA ASN A 242 -13.57 11.58 -13.11
C ASN A 242 -12.44 12.04 -12.17
N ASP A 243 -11.41 12.71 -12.68
CA ASP A 243 -10.29 13.24 -11.87
C ASP A 243 -10.79 14.20 -10.77
N VAL A 244 -11.76 15.05 -11.11
CA VAL A 244 -12.38 15.99 -10.16
C VAL A 244 -13.13 15.22 -9.08
N LYS A 245 -14.00 14.30 -9.47
CA LYS A 245 -14.79 13.51 -8.52
C LYS A 245 -13.88 12.67 -7.63
N GLU A 246 -12.89 11.98 -8.18
CA GLU A 246 -11.97 11.13 -7.43
C GLU A 246 -11.22 11.92 -6.37
N ARG A 247 -10.62 13.07 -6.73
CA ARG A 247 -9.90 13.90 -5.77
C ARG A 247 -10.80 14.45 -4.67
N LEU A 248 -11.97 14.99 -5.05
CA LEU A 248 -12.92 15.49 -4.06
C LEU A 248 -13.41 14.37 -3.14
N ASN A 249 -13.67 13.18 -3.70
CA ASN A 249 -14.11 12.02 -2.94
C ASN A 249 -13.04 11.56 -1.95
N ARG A 250 -11.79 11.40 -2.41
CA ARG A 250 -10.64 11.02 -1.57
C ARG A 250 -10.47 12.00 -0.40
N ARG A 251 -10.48 13.29 -0.68
CA ARG A 251 -10.34 14.34 0.35
C ARG A 251 -11.44 14.28 1.41
N GLU A 252 -12.70 14.17 0.99
CA GLU A 252 -13.80 14.07 1.95
C GLU A 252 -13.79 12.73 2.70
N ALA A 253 -13.40 11.64 2.04
CA ALA A 253 -13.21 10.33 2.66
C ALA A 253 -12.16 10.36 3.77
N GLU A 254 -11.01 11.00 3.52
CA GLU A 254 -9.93 11.21 4.51
C GLU A 254 -10.45 11.96 5.74
N LYS A 255 -11.16 13.09 5.55
CA LYS A 255 -11.76 13.84 6.67
C LYS A 255 -12.78 13.03 7.48
N ILE A 256 -13.60 12.23 6.81
CA ILE A 256 -14.57 11.35 7.49
C ILE A 256 -13.83 10.25 8.26
N TYR A 257 -12.83 9.64 7.63
CA TYR A 257 -12.06 8.56 8.23
C TYR A 257 -11.23 9.02 9.41
N GLU A 258 -10.62 10.21 9.37
CA GLU A 258 -9.91 10.80 10.51
C GLU A 258 -10.82 10.91 11.75
N LYS A 259 -12.07 11.33 11.59
CA LYS A 259 -13.05 11.36 12.69
C LYS A 259 -13.33 9.96 13.23
N TYR A 260 -13.40 8.97 12.36
CA TYR A 260 -13.53 7.57 12.76
C TYR A 260 -12.31 7.08 13.55
N VAL A 261 -11.09 7.36 13.07
CA VAL A 261 -9.84 7.04 13.76
C VAL A 261 -9.80 7.69 15.14
N LEU A 262 -10.14 8.97 15.26
CA LEU A 262 -10.21 9.68 16.55
C LEU A 262 -11.20 9.02 17.52
N LYS A 263 -12.34 8.53 17.01
CA LYS A 263 -13.31 7.78 17.82
C LYS A 263 -12.73 6.46 18.32
N VAL A 264 -12.04 5.70 17.46
CA VAL A 264 -11.38 4.43 17.84
C VAL A 264 -10.28 4.69 18.87
N MET A 265 -9.52 5.77 18.72
CA MET A 265 -8.40 6.12 19.60
C MET A 265 -8.80 6.87 20.87
N LYS A 266 -10.06 7.28 21.01
CA LYS A 266 -10.54 8.04 22.17
C LYS A 266 -10.20 7.34 23.50
N GLY A 267 -9.62 8.11 24.42
CA GLY A 267 -9.25 7.64 25.77
C GLY A 267 -7.98 6.78 25.84
N LYS A 268 -7.28 6.58 24.72
CA LYS A 268 -6.02 5.83 24.69
C LYS A 268 -4.85 6.80 24.79
N THR A 269 -4.09 6.68 25.87
CA THR A 269 -2.86 7.45 26.08
C THR A 269 -1.67 6.51 25.97
N VAL A 270 -0.67 6.91 25.18
CA VAL A 270 0.61 6.20 25.06
C VAL A 270 1.64 6.92 25.93
N GLN A 271 2.18 6.22 26.91
CA GLN A 271 3.24 6.73 27.79
C GLN A 271 4.50 5.93 27.54
N PHE A 272 5.59 6.60 27.14
CA PHE A 272 6.87 5.95 26.88
C PHE A 272 7.76 6.00 28.12
N GLU A 273 8.44 4.89 28.40
CA GLU A 273 9.51 4.83 29.38
C GLU A 273 10.79 5.39 28.77
N ALA A 274 11.21 6.57 29.25
CA ALA A 274 12.28 7.35 28.61
C ALA A 274 13.58 6.55 28.42
N LYS A 275 14.02 5.83 29.47
CA LYS A 275 15.26 5.04 29.43
C LYS A 275 15.22 3.95 28.36
N ALA A 276 14.13 3.16 28.33
CA ALA A 276 13.97 2.09 27.35
C ALA A 276 13.81 2.64 25.94
N PHE A 277 13.06 3.74 25.79
CA PHE A 277 12.85 4.39 24.51
C PHE A 277 14.16 4.85 23.86
N TYR A 278 15.00 5.61 24.57
CA TYR A 278 16.26 6.10 23.99
C TYR A 278 17.24 4.97 23.70
N ARG A 279 17.34 3.98 24.61
CA ARG A 279 18.21 2.81 24.39
C ARG A 279 17.78 2.00 23.16
N LEU A 280 16.47 1.79 22.97
CA LEU A 280 15.95 1.13 21.78
C LEU A 280 16.15 1.98 20.52
N ALA A 281 15.87 3.29 20.59
CA ALA A 281 16.02 4.19 19.46
C ALA A 281 17.46 4.17 18.93
N ASP A 282 18.46 4.23 19.82
CA ASP A 282 19.87 4.15 19.44
C ASP A 282 20.21 2.80 18.77
N ALA A 283 19.70 1.69 19.31
CA ALA A 283 19.96 0.34 18.80
C ALA A 283 19.37 0.10 17.39
N ILE A 284 18.20 0.66 17.09
CA ILE A 284 17.53 0.44 15.78
C ILE A 284 17.89 1.49 14.73
N LYS A 285 18.43 2.63 15.13
CA LYS A 285 18.74 3.76 14.24
C LYS A 285 19.57 3.37 13.01
N PRO A 286 20.61 2.52 13.10
CA PRO A 286 21.37 2.08 11.95
C PRO A 286 20.57 1.29 10.90
N LEU A 287 19.41 0.72 11.27
CA LEU A 287 18.53 0.00 10.35
C LEU A 287 17.72 0.95 9.45
N TYR A 288 17.59 2.21 9.85
CA TYR A 288 16.72 3.18 9.17
C TYR A 288 17.50 4.33 8.54
N ILE A 289 18.64 4.69 9.12
CA ILE A 289 19.57 5.67 8.53
C ILE A 289 20.66 4.91 7.78
N ILE A 290 20.28 4.47 6.57
CA ILE A 290 21.14 3.69 5.69
C ILE A 290 21.85 4.62 4.69
N PRO A 291 23.14 4.40 4.35
CA PRO A 291 23.82 5.12 3.27
C PRO A 291 23.10 5.01 1.92
N GLU A 292 23.23 6.02 1.05
CA GLU A 292 22.49 6.09 -0.22
C GLU A 292 22.82 4.93 -1.18
N GLU A 293 24.07 4.49 -1.21
CA GLU A 293 24.49 3.33 -2.01
C GLU A 293 23.79 2.04 -1.57
N GLU A 294 23.65 1.81 -0.27
CA GLU A 294 22.96 0.63 0.27
C GLU A 294 21.44 0.74 0.06
N LYS A 295 20.86 1.95 0.08
CA LYS A 295 19.46 2.16 -0.35
C LYS A 295 19.24 1.81 -1.82
N GLN A 296 20.11 2.24 -2.72
CA GLN A 296 20.02 1.91 -4.14
C GLN A 296 20.12 0.40 -4.37
N LYS A 297 21.02 -0.27 -3.65
CA LYS A 297 21.14 -1.73 -3.70
C LYS A 297 19.86 -2.41 -3.22
N GLN A 298 19.32 -2.03 -2.05
CA GLN A 298 18.06 -2.58 -1.54
C GLN A 298 16.88 -2.33 -2.48
N PHE A 299 16.80 -1.14 -3.07
CA PHE A 299 15.76 -0.81 -4.05
C PHE A 299 15.85 -1.72 -5.27
N ASN A 300 17.04 -1.89 -5.84
CA ASN A 300 17.25 -2.78 -6.98
C ASN A 300 16.90 -4.24 -6.63
N THR A 301 17.34 -4.74 -5.48
CA THR A 301 17.01 -6.11 -5.03
C THR A 301 15.49 -6.33 -4.89
N LYS A 302 14.75 -5.35 -4.35
CA LYS A 302 13.28 -5.38 -4.27
C LYS A 302 12.60 -5.30 -5.64
N LEU A 303 13.11 -4.46 -6.53
CA LEU A 303 12.60 -4.29 -7.89
C LEU A 303 12.66 -5.59 -8.67
N TRP A 304 13.75 -6.33 -8.51
CA TRP A 304 14.01 -7.59 -9.20
C TRP A 304 13.58 -8.81 -8.39
N GLY A 305 12.97 -8.69 -7.21
CA GLY A 305 12.52 -9.87 -6.44
C GLY A 305 13.65 -10.83 -6.04
N GLU A 306 14.87 -10.34 -5.84
CA GLU A 306 16.02 -11.14 -5.39
C GLU A 306 15.95 -11.51 -3.89
N GLU A 307 14.92 -11.05 -3.16
CA GLU A 307 14.75 -11.21 -1.69
C GLU A 307 13.98 -12.47 -1.25
N SER A 308 14.18 -13.64 -1.86
CA SER A 308 13.78 -14.89 -1.16
C SER A 308 14.75 -15.25 -0.01
N GLN A 309 15.81 -14.46 0.21
CA GLN A 309 16.80 -14.72 1.27
C GLN A 309 16.79 -13.75 2.47
N ASN A 310 16.10 -12.61 2.41
CA ASN A 310 16.16 -11.60 3.49
C ASN A 310 14.78 -11.01 3.82
N VAL A 311 13.84 -11.84 4.27
CA VAL A 311 12.67 -11.34 5.03
C VAL A 311 13.08 -10.95 6.47
N THR A 312 14.33 -11.22 6.86
CA THR A 312 14.90 -10.80 8.12
C THR A 312 15.47 -9.38 8.02
N PRO A 313 14.98 -8.42 8.82
CA PRO A 313 15.83 -7.32 9.26
C PRO A 313 17.15 -7.93 9.75
N LYS A 314 18.30 -7.37 9.33
CA LYS A 314 19.61 -7.71 9.91
C LYS A 314 19.42 -7.80 11.43
N PRO A 315 19.68 -8.95 12.05
CA PRO A 315 19.28 -9.14 13.42
C PRO A 315 20.07 -8.15 14.28
N ILE A 316 19.36 -7.45 15.16
CA ILE A 316 19.91 -6.44 16.08
C ILE A 316 20.60 -7.21 17.21
N THR A 317 21.73 -7.85 16.92
CA THR A 317 22.02 -9.14 17.55
C THR A 317 22.54 -9.15 18.97
N ASN A 318 22.80 -8.03 19.65
CA ASN A 318 23.16 -8.05 21.08
C ASN A 318 22.43 -6.98 21.88
N GLU A 319 22.41 -5.73 21.41
CA GLU A 319 21.81 -4.62 22.16
C GLU A 319 20.30 -4.75 22.36
N PHE A 320 19.60 -5.41 21.44
CA PHE A 320 18.17 -5.67 21.57
C PHE A 320 17.87 -6.71 22.65
N GLU A 321 18.64 -7.80 22.69
CA GLU A 321 18.41 -8.90 23.63
C GLU A 321 18.64 -8.47 25.08
N GLU A 322 19.55 -7.52 25.34
CA GLU A 322 19.78 -6.94 26.67
C GLU A 322 18.56 -6.21 27.25
N ILE A 323 17.72 -5.64 26.38
CA ILE A 323 16.60 -4.78 26.77
C ILE A 323 15.23 -5.37 26.43
N LYS A 324 15.16 -6.58 25.89
CA LYS A 324 13.93 -7.15 25.33
C LYS A 324 12.77 -7.18 26.32
N ASP A 325 13.07 -7.43 27.59
CA ASP A 325 12.08 -7.50 28.67
C ASP A 325 11.80 -6.14 29.32
N TRP A 326 12.51 -5.08 28.92
CA TRP A 326 12.30 -3.76 29.50
C TRP A 326 10.93 -3.21 29.12
N PRO A 327 10.17 -2.65 30.08
CA PRO A 327 8.98 -1.88 29.77
C PRO A 327 9.36 -0.71 28.86
N LEU A 328 8.75 -0.66 27.68
CA LEU A 328 9.01 0.38 26.69
C LEU A 328 7.94 1.47 26.74
N LEU A 329 6.68 1.05 26.84
CA LEU A 329 5.55 1.96 26.85
C LEU A 329 4.33 1.33 27.51
N THR A 330 3.39 2.16 27.94
CA THR A 330 2.07 1.75 28.44
C THR A 330 0.97 2.38 27.59
N ILE A 331 -0.03 1.58 27.22
CA ILE A 331 -1.20 2.03 26.46
C ILE A 331 -2.46 1.49 27.12
N ALA A 332 -3.36 2.36 27.57
CA ALA A 332 -4.60 1.96 28.24
C ALA A 332 -4.38 0.97 29.41
N GLY A 333 -3.27 1.13 30.15
CA GLY A 333 -2.88 0.26 31.27
C GLY A 333 -2.14 -1.02 30.87
N ASP A 334 -2.04 -1.34 29.57
CA ASP A 334 -1.29 -2.49 29.06
C ASP A 334 0.18 -2.10 28.81
N VAL A 335 1.10 -2.83 29.44
CA VAL A 335 2.55 -2.58 29.33
C VAL A 335 3.09 -3.35 28.13
N TRP A 336 3.78 -2.63 27.25
CA TRP A 336 4.53 -3.22 26.15
C TRP A 336 6.00 -3.23 26.48
N THR A 337 6.61 -4.41 26.34
CA THR A 337 8.06 -4.56 26.39
C THR A 337 8.68 -4.23 25.03
N VAL A 338 10.01 -4.11 25.02
CA VAL A 338 10.77 -3.96 23.78
C VAL A 338 10.56 -5.16 22.85
N GLU A 339 10.53 -6.38 23.39
CA GLU A 339 10.22 -7.60 22.64
C GLU A 339 8.85 -7.55 21.98
N ARG A 340 7.83 -7.09 22.72
CA ARG A 340 6.49 -6.97 22.17
C ARG A 340 6.45 -5.99 21.00
N LEU A 341 7.16 -4.87 21.08
CA LEU A 341 7.24 -3.94 19.95
C LEU A 341 7.92 -4.59 18.74
N ARG A 342 9.01 -5.34 18.92
CA ARG A 342 9.67 -6.08 17.81
C ARG A 342 8.70 -7.05 17.14
N ASP A 343 7.92 -7.78 17.93
CA ASP A 343 6.95 -8.74 17.42
C ASP A 343 5.81 -8.05 16.64
N GLU A 344 5.37 -6.86 17.07
CA GLU A 344 4.45 -6.03 16.28
C GLU A 344 5.11 -5.50 15.00
N MET A 345 6.35 -5.03 15.07
CA MET A 345 7.12 -4.54 13.91
C MET A 345 7.34 -5.59 12.82
N SER A 346 7.40 -6.88 13.21
CA SER A 346 7.52 -7.98 12.24
C SER A 346 6.28 -8.17 11.37
N ARG A 347 5.10 -7.75 11.85
CA ARG A 347 3.81 -7.78 11.12
C ARG A 347 3.46 -6.41 10.52
N HIS A 348 3.95 -5.33 11.12
CA HIS A 348 3.71 -3.96 10.69
C HIS A 348 5.03 -3.19 10.75
N PRO A 349 5.84 -3.22 9.67
CA PRO A 349 7.04 -2.40 9.58
C PRO A 349 6.74 -0.92 9.81
N LEU A 350 7.62 -0.24 10.56
CA LEU A 350 7.44 1.17 10.90
C LEU A 350 7.39 2.06 9.66
N VAL A 351 6.42 2.98 9.65
CA VAL A 351 6.27 4.01 8.61
C VAL A 351 6.58 5.37 9.23
N PHE A 352 7.63 6.02 8.73
CA PHE A 352 7.98 7.36 9.18
C PHE A 352 7.18 8.42 8.43
N ARG A 353 6.65 9.41 9.16
CA ARG A 353 5.86 10.51 8.58
C ARG A 353 6.70 11.39 7.64
N LYS A 354 7.99 11.58 7.94
CA LYS A 354 8.91 12.32 7.07
C LYS A 354 9.61 11.40 6.06
N LYS A 355 9.62 11.81 4.79
CA LYS A 355 10.39 11.15 3.72
C LYS A 355 11.91 11.15 3.97
N ARG A 356 12.43 12.17 4.67
CA ARG A 356 13.85 12.30 5.02
C ARG A 356 14.02 12.27 6.54
N VAL A 357 14.39 11.10 7.04
CA VAL A 357 14.80 10.90 8.43
C VAL A 357 16.32 11.04 8.52
N ASN A 358 16.80 11.76 9.53
CA ASN A 358 18.22 11.96 9.81
C ASN A 358 18.48 11.92 11.31
N ASP A 359 19.75 11.99 11.71
CA ASP A 359 20.15 11.87 13.11
C ASP A 359 19.42 12.84 14.05
N ASN A 360 19.18 14.07 13.59
CA ASN A 360 18.60 15.14 14.40
C ASN A 360 17.10 14.94 14.67
N ASN A 361 16.39 14.25 13.76
CA ASN A 361 14.95 14.06 13.88
C ASN A 361 14.55 12.60 14.14
N PHE A 362 15.51 11.67 14.17
CA PHE A 362 15.24 10.24 14.28
C PHE A 362 14.37 9.88 15.47
N ASN A 363 14.70 10.36 16.67
CA ASN A 363 13.97 10.01 17.89
C ASN A 363 12.50 10.49 17.84
N GLU A 364 12.26 11.71 17.34
CA GLU A 364 10.89 12.22 17.16
C GLU A 364 10.13 11.37 16.14
N GLN A 365 10.76 11.09 14.99
CA GLN A 365 10.13 10.32 13.92
C GLN A 365 9.89 8.85 14.31
N PHE A 366 10.79 8.23 15.07
CA PHE A 366 10.63 6.89 15.63
C PHE A 366 9.47 6.84 16.62
N LYS A 367 9.38 7.81 17.55
CA LYS A 367 8.25 7.92 18.46
C LYS A 367 6.91 8.01 17.71
N LEU A 368 6.85 8.86 16.68
CA LEU A 368 5.64 9.03 15.87
C LEU A 368 5.28 7.75 15.09
N ALA A 369 6.27 7.06 14.52
CA ALA A 369 6.05 5.80 13.82
C ALA A 369 5.52 4.70 14.75
N VAL A 370 6.01 4.62 15.99
CA VAL A 370 5.49 3.68 17.01
C VAL A 370 4.05 4.02 17.38
N VAL A 371 3.71 5.30 17.55
CA VAL A 371 2.32 5.75 17.81
C VAL A 371 1.41 5.40 16.62
N ASP A 372 1.88 5.59 15.39
CA ASP A 372 1.12 5.26 14.18
C ASP A 372 0.90 3.75 14.03
N LEU A 373 1.90 2.92 14.37
CA LEU A 373 1.76 1.47 14.47
C LEU A 373 0.67 1.09 15.50
N ILE A 374 0.70 1.69 16.70
CA ILE A 374 -0.31 1.43 17.74
C ILE A 374 -1.71 1.79 17.25
N ARG A 375 -1.87 2.95 16.59
CA ARG A 375 -3.14 3.37 15.97
C ARG A 375 -3.61 2.33 14.96
N ASP A 376 -2.74 1.91 14.06
CA ASP A 376 -3.06 0.94 13.02
C ASP A 376 -3.42 -0.44 13.60
N LYS A 377 -2.78 -0.83 14.72
CA LYS A 377 -3.16 -2.03 15.47
C LYS A 377 -4.61 -1.97 15.95
N TYR A 378 -5.04 -0.86 16.56
CA TYR A 378 -6.44 -0.70 16.98
C TYR A 378 -7.43 -0.69 15.80
N LEU A 379 -7.05 -0.09 14.66
CA LEU A 379 -7.87 -0.15 13.45
C LEU A 379 -7.96 -1.57 12.87
N THR A 380 -6.88 -2.34 13.00
CA THR A 380 -6.84 -3.75 12.62
C THR A 380 -7.75 -4.58 13.53
N GLU A 381 -7.75 -4.35 14.84
CA GLU A 381 -8.68 -4.97 15.78
C GLU A 381 -10.15 -4.66 15.43
N GLU A 382 -10.47 -3.42 15.04
CA GLU A 382 -11.81 -3.07 14.57
C GLU A 382 -12.19 -3.83 13.29
N SER A 383 -11.23 -4.05 12.40
CA SER A 383 -11.43 -4.83 11.18
C SER A 383 -11.69 -6.32 11.48
N TYR A 384 -10.99 -6.88 12.47
CA TYR A 384 -11.22 -8.24 12.97
C TYR A 384 -12.60 -8.41 13.61
N LYS A 385 -13.05 -7.46 14.43
CA LYS A 385 -14.40 -7.47 15.02
C LYS A 385 -15.50 -7.52 13.96
N ARG A 386 -15.21 -7.03 12.76
CA ARG A 386 -16.11 -7.01 11.60
C ARG A 386 -15.93 -8.20 10.66
N ASN A 387 -15.05 -9.14 11.01
CA ASN A 387 -14.71 -10.32 10.22
C ASN A 387 -14.14 -9.99 8.83
N TYR A 388 -13.45 -8.85 8.67
CA TYR A 388 -12.83 -8.50 7.39
C TYR A 388 -11.74 -9.49 6.98
N ASP A 389 -11.08 -10.13 7.95
CA ASP A 389 -10.14 -11.22 7.73
C ASP A 389 -10.73 -12.45 7.01
N ARG A 390 -12.07 -12.55 6.97
CA ARG A 390 -12.80 -13.63 6.31
C ARG A 390 -13.34 -13.26 4.93
N LEU A 391 -13.22 -12.00 4.52
CA LEU A 391 -13.70 -11.55 3.22
C LEU A 391 -12.92 -12.23 2.09
N PRO A 392 -13.59 -12.77 1.06
CA PRO A 392 -12.94 -13.40 -0.07
C PRO A 392 -11.89 -12.51 -0.74
N SER A 393 -12.15 -11.21 -0.90
CA SER A 393 -11.19 -10.28 -1.49
C SER A 393 -9.88 -10.15 -0.71
N ILE A 394 -9.97 -10.13 0.62
CA ILE A 394 -8.82 -9.98 1.52
C ILE A 394 -8.01 -11.28 1.58
N LYS A 395 -8.68 -12.44 1.61
CA LYS A 395 -8.00 -13.73 1.51
C LYS A 395 -7.24 -13.87 0.20
N ARG A 396 -7.90 -13.64 -0.94
CA ARG A 396 -7.25 -13.70 -2.26
C ARG A 396 -6.03 -12.79 -2.37
N TYR A 397 -6.09 -11.58 -1.81
CA TYR A 397 -4.92 -10.70 -1.78
C TYR A 397 -3.75 -11.33 -1.02
N ALA A 398 -4.00 -11.86 0.18
CA ALA A 398 -2.95 -12.51 0.97
C ALA A 398 -2.42 -13.77 0.29
N ASP A 399 -3.32 -14.59 -0.28
CA ASP A 399 -2.99 -15.81 -1.01
C ASP A 399 -2.11 -15.51 -2.23
N MET A 400 -2.39 -14.45 -3.00
CA MET A 400 -1.53 -14.01 -4.10
C MET A 400 -0.08 -13.75 -3.66
N TRP A 401 0.13 -13.06 -2.54
CA TRP A 401 1.47 -12.80 -2.00
C TRP A 401 2.14 -14.08 -1.46
N GLN A 402 1.35 -14.96 -0.86
CA GLN A 402 1.83 -16.24 -0.34
C GLN A 402 2.27 -17.16 -1.48
N ASP A 403 1.42 -17.33 -2.50
CA ASP A 403 1.68 -18.13 -3.69
C ASP A 403 2.97 -17.68 -4.36
N HIS A 404 3.10 -16.38 -4.60
CA HIS A 404 4.30 -15.81 -5.20
C HIS A 404 5.57 -16.12 -4.40
N ALA A 405 5.56 -15.87 -3.09
CA ALA A 405 6.74 -16.05 -2.26
C ALA A 405 7.15 -17.53 -2.16
N VAL A 406 6.16 -18.43 -2.04
CA VAL A 406 6.38 -19.88 -1.98
C VAL A 406 6.88 -20.40 -3.33
N ALA A 407 6.29 -19.95 -4.44
CA ALA A 407 6.73 -20.31 -5.78
C ALA A 407 8.17 -19.86 -6.03
N LEU A 408 8.49 -18.61 -5.70
CA LEU A 408 9.84 -18.06 -5.83
C LEU A 408 10.86 -18.83 -4.99
N PHE A 409 10.51 -19.18 -3.75
CA PHE A 409 11.37 -19.99 -2.90
C PHE A 409 11.65 -21.37 -3.51
N HIS A 410 10.62 -22.03 -4.04
CA HIS A 410 10.76 -23.35 -4.65
C HIS A 410 11.49 -23.30 -6.00
N GLU A 411 11.25 -22.28 -6.83
CA GLU A 411 12.00 -22.01 -8.06
C GLU A 411 13.50 -21.94 -7.76
N GLN A 412 13.90 -21.22 -6.71
CA GLN A 412 15.29 -21.13 -6.30
C GLN A 412 15.87 -22.47 -5.83
N GLN A 413 15.05 -23.33 -5.20
CA GLN A 413 15.48 -24.69 -4.85
C GLN A 413 15.71 -25.55 -6.09
N VAL A 414 14.80 -25.48 -7.07
CA VAL A 414 14.91 -26.21 -8.34
C VAL A 414 16.20 -25.79 -9.07
N LEU A 415 16.41 -24.48 -9.25
CA LEU A 415 17.62 -23.95 -9.89
C LEU A 415 18.91 -24.40 -9.19
N ARG A 416 18.94 -24.37 -7.85
CA ARG A 416 20.11 -24.83 -7.07
C ARG A 416 20.35 -26.32 -7.21
N SER A 417 19.30 -27.13 -7.14
CA SER A 417 19.40 -28.60 -7.26
C SER A 417 19.92 -29.04 -8.63
N GLN A 418 19.67 -28.25 -9.67
CA GLN A 418 20.13 -28.50 -11.03
C GLN A 418 21.48 -27.83 -11.34
N GLY A 419 22.09 -27.15 -10.36
CA GLY A 419 23.41 -26.51 -10.51
C GLY A 419 23.40 -25.27 -11.41
N CYS A 420 22.27 -24.57 -11.53
CA CYS A 420 22.19 -23.34 -12.33
C CYS A 420 23.12 -22.25 -11.78
N THR A 421 23.97 -21.71 -12.64
CA THR A 421 24.91 -20.62 -12.32
C THR A 421 24.49 -19.28 -12.93
N TYR A 422 23.41 -19.25 -13.71
CA TYR A 422 22.91 -18.05 -14.36
C TYR A 422 22.15 -17.16 -13.38
N ASN A 423 22.25 -15.84 -13.57
CA ASN A 423 21.35 -14.91 -12.91
C ASN A 423 20.08 -14.78 -13.75
N ILE A 424 18.93 -15.19 -13.21
CA ILE A 424 17.65 -15.22 -13.91
C ILE A 424 17.21 -13.86 -14.47
N TYR A 425 17.61 -12.76 -13.84
CA TYR A 425 17.26 -11.39 -14.27
C TYR A 425 18.20 -10.84 -15.34
N LYS A 426 19.44 -11.35 -15.43
CA LYS A 426 20.41 -10.99 -16.46
C LYS A 426 20.35 -11.91 -17.68
N GLU A 427 20.12 -13.20 -17.45
CA GLU A 427 20.09 -14.26 -18.46
C GLU A 427 18.80 -15.09 -18.37
N PRO A 428 17.61 -14.45 -18.51
CA PRO A 428 16.34 -15.14 -18.36
C PRO A 428 16.17 -16.26 -19.37
N ALA A 429 16.53 -16.03 -20.65
CA ALA A 429 16.35 -17.04 -21.70
C ALA A 429 17.07 -18.36 -21.38
N LYS A 430 18.34 -18.31 -20.98
CA LYS A 430 19.12 -19.51 -20.63
C LYS A 430 18.54 -20.22 -19.41
N THR A 431 18.18 -19.45 -18.39
CA THR A 431 17.61 -19.98 -17.14
C THR A 431 16.27 -20.68 -17.42
N LEU A 432 15.41 -20.05 -18.22
CA LEU A 432 14.12 -20.58 -18.60
C LEU A 432 14.26 -21.83 -19.48
N GLU A 433 15.00 -21.75 -20.58
CA GLU A 433 15.10 -22.85 -21.55
C GLU A 433 15.74 -24.12 -20.97
N GLN A 434 16.79 -23.97 -20.16
CA GLN A 434 17.57 -25.11 -19.68
C GLN A 434 17.04 -25.73 -18.38
N TYR A 435 16.38 -24.93 -17.52
CA TYR A 435 16.03 -25.36 -16.16
C TYR A 435 14.53 -25.27 -15.87
N LEU A 436 13.92 -24.09 -16.11
CA LEU A 436 12.55 -23.85 -15.63
C LEU A 436 11.46 -24.32 -16.59
N ASN A 437 11.61 -24.15 -17.91
CA ASN A 437 10.61 -24.61 -18.89
C ASN A 437 10.37 -26.12 -18.80
N PRO A 438 11.39 -27.01 -18.80
CA PRO A 438 11.15 -28.45 -18.66
C PRO A 438 10.43 -28.81 -17.35
N TYR A 439 10.74 -28.10 -16.27
CA TYR A 439 10.08 -28.29 -14.99
C TYR A 439 8.62 -27.83 -15.03
N VAL A 440 8.34 -26.62 -15.54
CA VAL A 440 6.98 -26.09 -15.69
C VAL A 440 6.14 -26.96 -16.63
N ASP A 441 6.69 -27.43 -17.76
CA ASP A 441 6.02 -28.35 -18.68
C ASP A 441 5.57 -29.63 -17.95
N SER A 442 6.42 -30.16 -17.06
CA SER A 442 6.05 -31.34 -16.25
C SER A 442 4.90 -31.05 -15.28
N LEU A 443 4.85 -29.84 -14.71
CA LEU A 443 3.76 -29.41 -13.83
C LEU A 443 2.47 -29.15 -14.61
N GLN A 444 2.56 -28.55 -15.80
CA GLN A 444 1.41 -28.39 -16.70
C GLN A 444 0.75 -29.73 -17.00
N VAL A 445 1.54 -30.77 -17.27
CA VAL A 445 1.00 -32.14 -17.46
C VAL A 445 0.38 -32.67 -16.17
N LYS A 446 1.07 -32.52 -15.03
CA LYS A 446 0.62 -33.03 -13.72
C LYS A 446 -0.70 -32.39 -13.25
N TYR A 447 -0.88 -31.10 -13.45
CA TYR A 447 -2.01 -30.32 -12.96
C TYR A 447 -3.03 -29.97 -14.05
N SER A 448 -2.89 -30.51 -15.27
CA SER A 448 -3.76 -30.18 -16.42
C SER A 448 -5.25 -30.36 -16.12
N ASP A 449 -5.62 -31.37 -15.35
CA ASP A 449 -7.00 -31.65 -14.96
C ASP A 449 -7.58 -30.65 -13.94
N GLN A 450 -6.72 -29.89 -13.28
CA GLN A 450 -7.05 -28.90 -12.25
C GLN A 450 -6.95 -27.45 -12.75
N VAL A 451 -6.45 -27.24 -13.98
CA VAL A 451 -6.36 -25.93 -14.60
C VAL A 451 -7.66 -25.64 -15.34
N GLU A 452 -8.31 -24.53 -15.01
CA GLU A 452 -9.44 -24.03 -15.79
C GLU A 452 -9.19 -22.55 -16.17
N ILE A 453 -9.51 -22.18 -17.41
CA ILE A 453 -9.33 -20.82 -17.94
C ILE A 453 -10.63 -20.35 -18.61
N ASP A 454 -11.12 -19.15 -18.27
CA ASP A 454 -12.19 -18.48 -19.00
C ASP A 454 -11.60 -17.81 -20.25
N MET A 455 -11.58 -18.57 -21.36
CA MET A 455 -10.95 -18.12 -22.61
C MET A 455 -11.61 -16.88 -23.20
N LYS A 456 -12.93 -16.74 -23.04
CA LYS A 456 -13.66 -15.55 -23.50
C LYS A 456 -13.21 -14.32 -22.71
N MET A 457 -13.17 -14.42 -21.38
CA MET A 457 -12.69 -13.33 -20.53
C MET A 457 -11.23 -12.96 -20.87
N PHE A 458 -10.38 -13.97 -21.11
CA PHE A 458 -8.98 -13.79 -21.46
C PHE A 458 -8.77 -13.06 -22.81
N GLU A 459 -9.55 -13.42 -23.82
CA GLU A 459 -9.50 -12.80 -25.14
C GLU A 459 -9.90 -11.33 -25.07
N ASP A 460 -10.92 -10.99 -24.27
CA ASP A 460 -11.43 -9.63 -24.07
C ASP A 460 -10.46 -8.70 -23.31
N VAL A 461 -9.47 -9.24 -22.58
CA VAL A 461 -8.50 -8.42 -21.84
C VAL A 461 -7.64 -7.58 -22.78
N LYS A 462 -7.55 -6.28 -22.49
CA LYS A 462 -6.63 -5.34 -23.14
C LYS A 462 -5.56 -4.93 -22.15
N LEU A 463 -4.30 -5.18 -22.50
CA LEU A 463 -3.13 -4.72 -21.75
C LEU A 463 -2.51 -3.52 -22.44
N THR A 464 -1.95 -2.62 -21.65
CA THR A 464 -1.12 -1.54 -22.16
C THR A 464 0.31 -2.02 -22.45
N ARG A 465 1.05 -1.24 -23.24
CA ARG A 465 2.49 -1.45 -23.47
C ARG A 465 3.36 -0.89 -22.34
N ILE A 466 2.74 -0.29 -21.32
CA ILE A 466 3.44 0.39 -20.24
C ILE A 466 3.38 -0.53 -19.03
N ASP A 467 4.53 -1.07 -18.64
CA ASP A 467 4.72 -1.65 -17.33
C ASP A 467 5.17 -0.56 -16.35
N MET A 468 4.62 -0.60 -15.13
CA MET A 468 4.94 0.35 -14.07
C MET A 468 5.28 -0.41 -12.80
N PHE A 469 6.13 0.18 -11.97
CA PHE A 469 6.32 -0.29 -10.59
C PHE A 469 5.46 0.57 -9.67
N VAL A 470 4.37 0.00 -9.16
CA VAL A 470 3.39 0.75 -8.35
C VAL A 470 3.69 0.63 -6.87
N ILE A 471 3.86 1.78 -6.23
CA ILE A 471 4.05 1.91 -4.79
C ILE A 471 2.92 2.73 -4.15
N GLU A 472 2.42 2.21 -3.04
CA GLU A 472 1.52 2.91 -2.13
C GLU A 472 2.33 3.74 -1.14
N GLN A 473 1.97 5.00 -0.96
CA GLN A 473 2.65 5.88 -0.02
C GLN A 473 2.11 5.67 1.40
N ASN A 474 2.98 5.88 2.40
CA ASN A 474 2.62 5.90 3.82
C ASN A 474 1.97 4.61 4.35
N VAL A 475 2.31 3.45 3.79
CA VAL A 475 1.86 2.14 4.27
C VAL A 475 3.06 1.22 4.58
N PRO A 476 2.92 0.25 5.50
CA PRO A 476 4.00 -0.66 5.90
C PRO A 476 4.56 -1.49 4.75
N TYR A 477 3.67 -1.98 3.88
CA TYR A 477 4.02 -2.76 2.69
C TYR A 477 3.64 -1.98 1.42
N PRO A 478 4.56 -1.17 0.87
CA PRO A 478 4.23 -0.22 -0.18
C PRO A 478 4.04 -0.84 -1.57
N ILE A 479 4.66 -1.99 -1.85
CA ILE A 479 4.56 -2.60 -3.19
C ILE A 479 3.14 -3.14 -3.40
N ALA A 480 2.44 -2.69 -4.45
CA ALA A 480 1.02 -2.97 -4.66
C ALA A 480 0.73 -4.46 -4.98
N VAL A 481 1.55 -5.07 -5.82
CA VAL A 481 1.49 -6.49 -6.22
C VAL A 481 2.89 -7.12 -6.19
N PRO A 482 3.02 -8.46 -6.07
CA PRO A 482 4.32 -9.11 -6.09
C PRO A 482 5.08 -8.86 -7.41
N SER A 483 6.37 -9.16 -7.47
CA SER A 483 7.14 -9.04 -8.72
C SER A 483 6.68 -10.06 -9.75
N PHE A 484 6.83 -9.75 -11.03
CA PHE A 484 6.40 -10.64 -12.11
C PHE A 484 7.10 -12.01 -12.01
N PRO A 485 6.40 -13.15 -12.10
CA PRO A 485 7.03 -14.46 -12.00
C PRO A 485 7.78 -14.80 -13.29
N VAL A 486 9.11 -14.76 -13.25
CA VAL A 486 9.98 -15.08 -14.40
C VAL A 486 10.24 -16.58 -14.44
N ILE A 487 9.19 -17.38 -14.68
CA ILE A 487 9.25 -18.84 -14.50
C ILE A 487 9.05 -19.67 -15.77
N THR A 488 8.44 -19.09 -16.81
CA THR A 488 8.27 -19.76 -18.11
C THR A 488 8.24 -18.75 -19.25
N SER A 489 8.69 -19.18 -20.43
CA SER A 489 8.51 -18.48 -21.70
C SER A 489 7.50 -19.16 -22.64
N ASP A 490 6.70 -20.10 -22.13
CA ASP A 490 5.74 -20.83 -22.94
C ASP A 490 4.60 -19.94 -23.45
N VAL A 491 4.23 -20.16 -24.71
CA VAL A 491 3.16 -19.44 -25.43
C VAL A 491 1.93 -20.31 -25.65
N ARG A 492 1.99 -21.61 -25.33
CA ARG A 492 0.90 -22.56 -25.55
C ARG A 492 -0.06 -22.55 -24.37
N LEU A 493 -1.34 -22.69 -24.70
CA LEU A 493 -2.43 -22.90 -23.74
C LEU A 493 -3.14 -24.19 -24.18
N ASP A 494 -2.36 -25.27 -24.31
CA ASP A 494 -2.79 -26.60 -24.76
C ASP A 494 -3.01 -27.58 -23.59
N TYR A 495 -3.07 -27.06 -22.37
CA TYR A 495 -3.37 -27.75 -21.12
C TYR A 495 -4.55 -27.06 -20.41
N GLY A 496 -5.16 -27.75 -19.45
CA GLY A 496 -6.34 -27.22 -18.77
C GLY A 496 -7.65 -27.38 -19.56
N GLN A 497 -8.72 -26.85 -18.97
CA GLN A 497 -10.07 -26.87 -19.52
C GLN A 497 -10.63 -25.45 -19.66
N ASP A 498 -11.54 -25.26 -20.62
CA ASP A 498 -12.22 -23.99 -20.81
C ASP A 498 -13.40 -23.86 -19.84
N MET A 499 -13.33 -22.89 -18.93
CA MET A 499 -14.38 -22.62 -17.92
C MET A 499 -15.72 -22.29 -18.57
N SER A 500 -15.70 -21.71 -19.78
CA SER A 500 -16.92 -21.31 -20.48
C SER A 500 -17.71 -22.50 -21.03
N LYS A 501 -17.08 -23.68 -21.17
CA LYS A 501 -17.74 -24.91 -21.63
C LYS A 501 -18.43 -25.70 -20.51
N ASN A 502 -18.14 -25.35 -19.25
CA ASN A 502 -18.66 -26.02 -18.05
C ASN A 502 -19.77 -25.21 -17.34
N LYS A 503 -20.29 -24.13 -17.96
CA LYS A 503 -21.35 -23.27 -17.42
C LYS A 503 -22.68 -23.43 -18.14
#